data_AF-Q9HKY3-F1
#
_entry.id   AF-Q9HKY3-F1
#
_cell.length_a   1.000
_cell.length_b   1.000
_cell.length_c   1.000
_cell.angle_alpha   90.00
_cell.angle_beta   90.00
_cell.angle_gamma   90.00
#
_symmetry.space_group_name_H-M   'P 1'
#
loop_
_entity.id
_entity.type
_entity.pdbx_description
1 polymer ?
#
loop_
_entity_poly.entity_id
_entity_poly.type
_entity_poly.pdbx_seq_one_letter_code
_entity_poly.pdbx_strand_id
1 'polypeptide(L)'
;MLGSIACSMEFEDFDLYSYFYGLVKQIPEGYVTTYGDLAQALGDPIAARAVGYMLSINEDPDTIPCYRVVLHDGTVGNYTHPLGPMEKVRRLRADGIPVVDGMIENFDRYRFRDFKTDQPLRKMQQYQEYIARKYSESGAGEFRTVAAFDVSYEERRAFASMVIQDGSTIEAYVISDGINFPYIPGYLAFREFRFIKKLYRKADLLLIDGNGILHPRFAGLATHAGVLLDRASIGVAKHLTRSTRHQDIIYMQDRPVGVMIRKNMIVSPGNFIDVNGSADTVRKMWNDRYPWPLKLAHQLSTRHAETGGRVSEYSIESAHELH
;
A
#
# COMPACT_ATOMS: atom_id res chain seq x y z
N MET A 1 -10.73 -17.53 -17.03
CA MET A 1 -10.18 -17.68 -15.67
C MET A 1 -8.65 -17.74 -15.64
N LEU A 2 -7.98 -18.45 -16.55
CA LEU A 2 -6.50 -18.54 -16.54
C LEU A 2 -5.77 -17.19 -16.69
N GLY A 3 -6.25 -16.29 -17.56
CA GLY A 3 -5.62 -14.98 -17.77
C GLY A 3 -5.66 -14.04 -16.56
N SER A 4 -6.69 -14.13 -15.71
CA SER A 4 -6.79 -13.30 -14.51
C SER A 4 -5.93 -13.81 -13.36
N ILE A 5 -5.78 -15.12 -13.24
CA ILE A 5 -4.89 -15.74 -12.25
C ILE A 5 -3.43 -15.45 -12.63
N ALA A 6 -3.07 -15.59 -13.92
CA ALA A 6 -1.73 -15.24 -14.40
C ALA A 6 -1.38 -13.77 -14.14
N CYS A 7 -2.31 -12.84 -14.41
CA CYS A 7 -2.12 -11.41 -14.16
C CYS A 7 -2.08 -11.07 -12.65
N SER A 8 -2.84 -11.79 -11.81
CA SER A 8 -2.74 -11.62 -10.34
C SER A 8 -1.36 -11.98 -9.81
N MET A 9 -0.82 -13.12 -10.25
CA MET A 9 0.50 -13.59 -9.84
C MET A 9 1.62 -12.66 -10.30
N GLU A 10 1.45 -11.97 -11.43
CA GLU A 10 2.46 -11.03 -11.96
C GLU A 10 2.69 -9.84 -11.02
N PHE A 11 1.66 -9.36 -10.31
CA PHE A 11 1.77 -8.16 -9.47
C PHE A 11 1.90 -8.43 -7.97
N GLU A 12 1.48 -9.60 -7.48
CA GLU A 12 1.51 -9.93 -6.05
C GLU A 12 2.93 -9.89 -5.46
N ASP A 13 3.92 -10.39 -6.19
CA ASP A 13 5.31 -10.45 -5.76
C ASP A 13 6.23 -9.49 -6.55
N PHE A 14 5.65 -8.54 -7.29
CA PHE A 14 6.40 -7.58 -8.09
C PHE A 14 7.33 -6.71 -7.23
N ASP A 15 8.62 -6.78 -7.50
CA ASP A 15 9.63 -5.98 -6.82
C ASP A 15 9.82 -4.62 -7.49
N LEU A 16 9.08 -3.63 -6.99
CA LEU A 16 9.16 -2.26 -7.48
C LEU A 16 10.49 -1.58 -7.11
N TYR A 17 11.18 -2.00 -6.05
CA TYR A 17 12.51 -1.45 -5.73
C TYR A 17 13.52 -1.86 -6.81
N SER A 18 13.59 -3.15 -7.12
CA SER A 18 14.50 -3.67 -8.15
C SER A 18 14.20 -3.06 -9.51
N TYR A 19 12.92 -2.96 -9.89
CA TYR A 19 12.52 -2.27 -11.12
C TYR A 19 12.96 -0.81 -11.13
N PHE A 20 12.70 -0.09 -10.04
CA PHE A 20 13.04 1.33 -9.89
C PHE A 20 14.54 1.57 -10.00
N TYR A 21 15.38 0.79 -9.32
CA TYR A 21 16.84 0.92 -9.43
C TYR A 21 17.34 0.60 -10.83
N GLY A 22 16.65 -0.30 -11.56
CA GLY A 22 16.85 -0.50 -12.99
C GLY A 22 16.64 0.77 -13.81
N LEU A 23 15.61 1.58 -13.51
CA LEU A 23 15.40 2.89 -14.15
C LEU A 23 16.49 3.88 -13.79
N VAL A 24 16.89 3.98 -12.52
CA VAL A 24 17.95 4.91 -12.08
C VAL A 24 19.27 4.63 -12.80
N LYS A 25 19.61 3.36 -13.04
CA LYS A 25 20.80 2.96 -13.80
C LYS A 25 20.77 3.35 -15.28
N GLN A 26 19.61 3.71 -15.84
CA GLN A 26 19.52 4.18 -17.24
C GLN A 26 19.99 5.62 -17.42
N ILE A 27 20.12 6.41 -16.34
CA ILE A 27 20.53 7.81 -16.42
C ILE A 27 22.01 7.86 -16.84
N PRO A 28 22.34 8.33 -18.06
CA PRO A 28 23.71 8.31 -18.56
C PRO A 28 24.58 9.33 -17.83
N GLU A 29 25.90 9.16 -17.91
CA GLU A 29 26.84 10.18 -17.43
C GLU A 29 26.61 11.51 -18.17
N GLY A 30 26.77 12.62 -17.46
CA GLY A 30 26.47 13.95 -18.00
C GLY A 30 24.98 14.28 -18.08
N TYR A 31 24.10 13.46 -17.51
CA TYR A 31 22.69 13.75 -17.40
C TYR A 31 22.16 13.61 -15.97
N VAL A 32 21.08 14.33 -15.70
CA VAL A 32 20.31 14.26 -14.46
C VAL A 32 18.84 13.99 -14.78
N THR A 33 18.09 13.53 -13.78
CA THR A 33 16.62 13.42 -13.88
C THR A 33 15.99 13.99 -12.63
N THR A 34 14.66 14.00 -12.56
CA THR A 34 13.93 14.45 -11.36
C THR A 34 13.15 13.33 -10.72
N TYR A 35 12.79 13.51 -9.44
CA TYR A 35 11.84 12.62 -8.75
C TYR A 35 10.52 12.45 -9.53
N GLY A 36 10.05 13.52 -10.16
CA GLY A 36 8.83 13.52 -10.97
C GLY A 36 8.99 12.77 -12.29
N ASP A 37 10.12 12.91 -12.97
CA ASP A 37 10.40 12.17 -14.21
C ASP A 37 10.49 10.65 -13.96
N LEU A 38 11.13 10.25 -12.85
CA LEU A 38 11.17 8.84 -12.45
C LEU A 38 9.78 8.32 -12.06
N ALA A 39 8.96 9.10 -11.35
CA ALA A 39 7.58 8.74 -11.05
C ALA A 39 6.74 8.59 -12.34
N GLN A 40 6.96 9.48 -13.31
CA GLN A 40 6.35 9.40 -14.63
C GLN A 40 6.81 8.16 -15.41
N ALA A 41 8.09 7.78 -15.31
CA ALA A 41 8.63 6.56 -15.90
C ALA A 41 8.02 5.30 -15.26
N LEU A 42 7.82 5.29 -13.93
CA LEU A 42 7.08 4.22 -13.27
C LEU A 42 5.60 4.11 -13.72
N GLY A 43 5.04 5.19 -14.28
CA GLY A 43 3.69 5.21 -14.87
C GLY A 43 2.65 5.99 -14.06
N ASP A 44 3.01 6.60 -12.93
CA ASP A 44 2.10 7.45 -12.15
C ASP A 44 2.88 8.53 -11.36
N PRO A 45 2.66 9.84 -11.62
CA PRO A 45 3.33 10.92 -10.90
C PRO A 45 3.07 10.92 -9.38
N ILE A 46 2.02 10.25 -8.90
CA ILE A 46 1.76 10.11 -7.45
C ILE A 46 2.90 9.40 -6.70
N ALA A 47 3.72 8.63 -7.42
CA ALA A 47 4.85 7.88 -6.87
C ALA A 47 6.06 8.75 -6.50
N ALA A 48 6.05 10.07 -6.75
CA ALA A 48 7.22 10.94 -6.50
C ALA A 48 7.77 10.86 -5.07
N ARG A 49 6.90 10.74 -4.05
CA ARG A 49 7.34 10.54 -2.65
C ARG A 49 7.97 9.16 -2.44
N ALA A 50 7.42 8.12 -3.05
CA ALA A 50 7.98 6.78 -2.98
C ALA A 50 9.34 6.71 -3.69
N VAL A 51 9.51 7.40 -4.82
CA VAL A 51 10.82 7.58 -5.48
C VAL A 51 11.83 8.19 -4.50
N GLY A 52 11.44 9.25 -3.79
CA GLY A 52 12.28 9.86 -2.75
C GLY A 52 12.68 8.88 -1.66
N TYR A 53 11.72 8.11 -1.14
CA TYR A 53 12.00 7.07 -0.15
C TYR A 53 12.92 5.97 -0.68
N MET A 54 12.65 5.41 -1.86
CA MET A 54 13.48 4.38 -2.48
C MET A 54 14.92 4.85 -2.69
N LEU A 55 15.13 6.10 -3.12
CA LEU A 55 16.49 6.67 -3.23
C LEU A 55 17.16 6.85 -1.87
N SER A 56 16.40 7.19 -0.82
CA SER A 56 16.95 7.43 0.51
C SER A 56 17.48 6.16 1.19
N ILE A 57 16.98 4.99 0.78
CA ILE A 57 17.41 3.67 1.29
C ILE A 57 18.28 2.92 0.27
N ASN A 58 18.84 3.61 -0.72
CA ASN A 58 19.75 3.00 -1.68
C ASN A 58 21.05 2.59 -0.99
N GLU A 59 21.27 1.28 -0.86
CA GLU A 59 22.43 0.67 -0.20
C GLU A 59 23.68 0.65 -1.10
N ASP A 60 23.56 0.91 -2.41
CA ASP A 60 24.65 0.86 -3.38
C ASP A 60 24.70 2.14 -4.24
N PRO A 61 25.11 3.29 -3.66
CA PRO A 61 25.16 4.59 -4.34
C PRO A 61 26.22 4.68 -5.45
N ASP A 62 27.14 3.71 -5.53
CA ASP A 62 28.20 3.68 -6.54
C ASP A 62 27.73 2.98 -7.82
N THR A 63 26.93 1.92 -7.71
CA THR A 63 26.31 1.27 -8.88
C THR A 63 24.95 1.86 -9.26
N ILE A 64 24.21 2.42 -8.30
CA ILE A 64 22.92 3.07 -8.53
C ILE A 64 23.13 4.60 -8.40
N PRO A 65 23.17 5.35 -9.53
CA PRO A 65 23.60 6.75 -9.54
C PRO A 65 22.52 7.72 -9.03
N CYS A 66 22.06 7.51 -7.79
CA CYS A 66 21.05 8.31 -7.10
C CYS A 66 21.44 9.80 -6.97
N TYR A 67 22.73 10.13 -7.05
CA TYR A 67 23.22 11.51 -7.10
C TYR A 67 22.77 12.28 -8.36
N ARG A 68 22.41 11.58 -9.44
CA ARG A 68 21.87 12.15 -10.69
C ARG A 68 20.38 12.51 -10.61
N VAL A 69 19.72 12.26 -9.47
CA VAL A 69 18.29 12.62 -9.28
C VAL A 69 18.19 13.91 -8.48
N VAL A 70 17.59 14.96 -9.05
CA VAL A 70 17.51 16.30 -8.47
C VAL A 70 16.06 16.79 -8.32
N LEU A 71 15.87 17.96 -7.70
CA LEU A 71 14.56 18.59 -7.61
C LEU A 71 14.08 19.07 -8.99
N HIS A 72 12.77 19.30 -9.11
CA HIS A 72 12.10 19.61 -10.38
C HIS A 72 12.61 20.88 -11.10
N ASP A 73 13.23 21.79 -10.35
CA ASP A 73 13.78 23.08 -10.78
C ASP A 73 15.30 23.02 -11.04
N GLY A 74 15.93 21.84 -10.92
CA GLY A 74 17.37 21.67 -11.06
C GLY A 74 18.17 21.90 -9.77
N THR A 75 17.52 22.21 -8.65
CA THR A 75 18.18 22.26 -7.34
C THR A 75 18.65 20.86 -6.94
N VAL A 76 19.91 20.74 -6.50
CA VAL A 76 20.56 19.45 -6.18
C VAL A 76 19.77 18.65 -5.13
N GLY A 77 19.19 19.33 -4.15
CA GLY A 77 18.42 18.71 -3.07
C GLY A 77 19.28 17.89 -2.10
N ASN A 78 18.60 17.15 -1.21
CA ASN A 78 19.25 16.36 -0.18
C ASN A 78 19.95 15.11 -0.74
N TYR A 79 20.85 14.54 0.06
CA TYR A 79 21.54 13.30 -0.24
C TYR A 79 21.86 12.54 1.05
N THR A 80 21.39 11.28 1.16
CA THR A 80 21.54 10.45 2.38
C THR A 80 22.97 9.95 2.60
N HIS A 81 23.85 10.09 1.60
CA HIS A 81 25.26 9.72 1.75
C HIS A 81 25.89 10.42 2.98
N PRO A 82 26.82 9.79 3.72
CA PRO A 82 27.41 10.38 4.93
C PRO A 82 28.03 11.78 4.75
N LEU A 83 28.52 12.07 3.54
CA LEU A 83 29.09 13.37 3.15
C LEU A 83 28.03 14.41 2.72
N GLY A 84 26.75 14.05 2.76
CA GLY A 84 25.62 14.92 2.46
C GLY A 84 25.59 15.45 1.02
N PRO A 85 24.85 16.55 0.77
CA PRO A 85 24.69 17.15 -0.57
C PRO A 85 26.01 17.58 -1.24
N MET A 86 27.08 17.83 -0.48
CA MET A 86 28.38 18.21 -1.07
C MET A 86 28.97 17.08 -1.92
N GLU A 87 28.81 15.83 -1.50
CA GLU A 87 29.26 14.69 -2.29
C GLU A 87 28.43 14.53 -3.57
N LYS A 88 27.12 14.81 -3.50
CA LYS A 88 26.26 14.84 -4.68
C LYS A 88 26.76 15.88 -5.70
N VAL A 89 27.07 17.10 -5.25
CA VAL A 89 27.65 18.14 -6.10
C VAL A 89 28.99 17.71 -6.70
N ARG A 90 29.87 17.08 -5.91
CA ARG A 90 31.17 16.59 -6.39
C ARG A 90 30.99 15.56 -7.51
N ARG A 91 30.10 14.58 -7.34
CA ARG A 91 29.80 13.56 -8.36
C ARG A 91 29.15 14.15 -9.61
N LEU A 92 28.19 15.07 -9.46
CA LEU A 92 27.58 15.79 -10.59
C LEU A 92 28.62 16.57 -11.42
N ARG A 93 29.53 17.29 -10.76
CA ARG A 93 30.61 18.01 -11.45
C ARG A 93 31.59 17.07 -12.15
N ALA A 94 31.89 15.91 -11.55
CA ALA A 94 32.72 14.88 -12.17
C ALA A 94 32.06 14.30 -13.43
N ASP A 95 30.73 14.20 -13.46
CA ASP A 95 29.94 13.86 -14.64
C ASP A 95 29.85 15.00 -15.68
N GLY A 96 30.47 16.15 -15.44
CA GLY A 96 30.43 17.30 -16.37
C GLY A 96 29.18 18.17 -16.26
N ILE A 97 28.41 18.05 -15.17
CA ILE A 97 27.21 18.85 -14.92
C ILE A 97 27.58 20.10 -14.10
N PRO A 98 27.40 21.32 -14.63
CA PRO A 98 27.74 22.56 -13.94
C PRO A 98 26.74 22.82 -12.82
N VAL A 99 27.24 22.96 -11.59
CA VAL A 99 26.45 23.29 -10.40
C VAL A 99 26.97 24.58 -9.78
N VAL A 100 26.12 25.59 -9.71
CA VAL A 100 26.38 26.92 -9.12
C VAL A 100 25.32 27.18 -8.06
N ASP A 101 25.75 27.57 -6.85
CA ASP A 101 24.88 27.86 -5.71
C ASP A 101 23.83 26.77 -5.40
N GLY A 102 24.21 25.49 -5.61
CA GLY A 102 23.35 24.33 -5.37
C GLY A 102 22.32 24.05 -6.46
N MET A 103 22.36 24.78 -7.58
CA MET A 103 21.50 24.60 -8.75
C MET A 103 22.31 24.20 -9.98
N ILE A 104 21.72 23.39 -10.85
CA ILE A 104 22.34 23.02 -12.13
C ILE A 104 22.12 24.14 -13.14
N GLU A 105 23.21 24.69 -13.68
CA GLU A 105 23.12 25.70 -14.73
C GLU A 105 22.60 25.08 -16.03
N ASN A 106 21.68 25.77 -16.71
CA ASN A 106 21.01 25.26 -17.92
C ASN A 106 20.39 23.86 -17.72
N PHE A 107 19.80 23.61 -16.56
CA PHE A 107 19.26 22.31 -16.13
C PHE A 107 18.57 21.49 -17.22
N ASP A 108 17.67 22.10 -18.02
CA ASP A 108 16.94 21.41 -19.07
C ASP A 108 17.84 20.74 -20.12
N ARG A 109 19.03 21.29 -20.38
CA ARG A 109 20.05 20.70 -21.28
C ARG A 109 20.50 19.32 -20.81
N TYR A 110 20.54 19.10 -19.49
CA TYR A 110 21.06 17.89 -18.86
C TYR A 110 19.93 16.94 -18.43
N ARG A 111 18.66 17.29 -18.63
CA ARG A 111 17.52 16.55 -18.09
C ARG A 111 17.16 15.34 -18.95
N PHE A 112 17.45 14.14 -18.44
CA PHE A 112 17.07 12.85 -19.01
C PHE A 112 15.63 12.47 -18.65
N ARG A 113 14.85 12.12 -19.69
CA ARG A 113 13.46 11.64 -19.56
C ARG A 113 13.16 10.37 -20.37
N ASP A 114 14.07 9.94 -21.25
CA ASP A 114 13.84 8.86 -22.22
C ASP A 114 14.11 7.47 -21.62
N PHE A 115 13.44 7.18 -20.50
CA PHE A 115 13.54 5.88 -19.83
C PHE A 115 12.91 4.77 -20.69
N LYS A 116 13.61 3.64 -20.81
CA LYS A 116 13.06 2.36 -21.28
C LYS A 116 12.26 1.74 -20.14
N THR A 117 10.95 1.80 -20.25
CA THR A 117 10.02 1.33 -19.22
C THR A 117 8.72 0.83 -19.84
N ASP A 118 8.14 -0.20 -19.25
CA ASP A 118 6.79 -0.70 -19.55
C ASP A 118 5.71 -0.11 -18.60
N GLN A 119 6.08 0.91 -17.79
CA GLN A 119 5.20 1.66 -16.89
C GLN A 119 4.41 0.75 -15.92
N PRO A 120 5.08 0.09 -14.95
CA PRO A 120 4.45 -0.92 -14.08
C PRO A 120 3.26 -0.39 -13.29
N LEU A 121 3.30 0.86 -12.80
CA LEU A 121 2.18 1.46 -12.07
C LEU A 121 0.96 1.68 -12.94
N ARG A 122 1.14 1.90 -14.24
CA ARG A 122 0.03 2.02 -15.20
C ARG A 122 -0.62 0.67 -15.47
N LYS A 123 0.18 -0.40 -15.60
CA LYS A 123 -0.35 -1.77 -15.68
C LYS A 123 -1.12 -2.16 -14.42
N MET A 124 -0.62 -1.76 -13.24
CA MET A 124 -1.29 -1.94 -11.96
C MET A 124 -2.62 -1.17 -11.86
N GLN A 125 -2.73 0.03 -12.43
CA GLN A 125 -4.02 0.74 -12.53
C GLN A 125 -5.04 -0.05 -13.37
N GLN A 126 -4.62 -0.58 -14.53
CA GLN A 126 -5.48 -1.41 -15.38
C GLN A 126 -5.91 -2.70 -14.66
N TYR A 127 -5.02 -3.28 -13.87
CA TYR A 127 -5.35 -4.43 -13.02
C TYR A 127 -6.36 -4.05 -11.93
N GLN A 128 -6.23 -2.88 -11.31
CA GLN A 128 -7.22 -2.39 -10.34
C GLN A 128 -8.60 -2.16 -10.99
N GLU A 129 -8.66 -1.64 -12.21
CA GLU A 129 -9.92 -1.54 -12.96
C GLU A 129 -10.52 -2.92 -13.25
N TYR A 130 -9.69 -3.93 -13.52
CA TYR A 130 -10.13 -5.31 -13.64
C TYR A 130 -10.74 -5.84 -12.33
N ILE A 131 -10.09 -5.62 -11.20
CA ILE A 131 -10.61 -5.97 -9.86
C ILE A 131 -11.93 -5.24 -9.58
N ALA A 132 -12.01 -3.95 -9.88
CA ALA A 132 -13.23 -3.16 -9.68
C ALA A 132 -14.41 -3.65 -10.53
N ARG A 133 -14.17 -4.25 -11.70
CA ARG A 133 -15.21 -4.91 -12.52
C ARG A 133 -15.66 -6.27 -11.97
N LYS A 134 -14.86 -6.89 -11.10
CA LYS A 134 -15.16 -8.18 -10.45
C LYS A 134 -15.83 -8.03 -9.10
N TYR A 135 -15.71 -6.86 -8.49
CA TYR A 135 -16.46 -6.48 -7.31
C TYR A 135 -17.96 -6.76 -7.49
N SER A 136 -18.55 -7.39 -6.48
CA SER A 136 -19.98 -7.69 -6.41
C SER A 136 -20.57 -7.16 -5.11
N GLU A 137 -21.79 -6.64 -5.19
CA GLU A 137 -22.55 -6.15 -4.03
C GLU A 137 -23.62 -7.16 -3.63
N SER A 138 -23.86 -7.27 -2.33
CA SER A 138 -25.03 -7.91 -1.74
C SER A 138 -25.39 -7.19 -0.45
N GLY A 139 -26.61 -7.38 0.06
CA GLY A 139 -26.99 -6.81 1.35
C GLY A 139 -26.18 -7.38 2.52
N ALA A 140 -26.54 -6.98 3.74
CA ALA A 140 -25.95 -7.56 4.95
C ALA A 140 -26.15 -9.08 4.99
N GLY A 141 -25.06 -9.83 5.20
CA GLY A 141 -25.09 -11.28 5.41
C GLY A 141 -25.02 -11.63 6.90
N GLU A 142 -25.38 -12.87 7.23
CA GLU A 142 -25.03 -13.47 8.53
C GLU A 142 -23.66 -14.15 8.41
N PHE A 143 -22.67 -13.59 9.09
CA PHE A 143 -21.29 -14.10 9.07
C PHE A 143 -21.02 -14.86 10.35
N ARG A 144 -20.77 -16.17 10.25
CA ARG A 144 -20.44 -17.01 11.40
C ARG A 144 -18.97 -16.84 11.79
N THR A 145 -18.10 -16.76 10.78
CA THR A 145 -16.66 -16.64 10.94
C THR A 145 -16.14 -15.31 10.40
N VAL A 146 -15.31 -14.63 11.20
CA VAL A 146 -14.71 -13.33 10.84
C VAL A 146 -13.19 -13.43 10.94
N ALA A 147 -12.48 -13.13 9.86
CA ALA A 147 -11.02 -12.99 9.86
C ALA A 147 -10.64 -11.52 9.69
N ALA A 148 -9.85 -10.99 10.62
CA ALA A 148 -9.35 -9.62 10.59
C ALA A 148 -7.84 -9.59 10.36
N PHE A 149 -7.40 -8.69 9.48
CA PHE A 149 -6.01 -8.60 9.04
C PHE A 149 -5.45 -7.21 9.29
N ASP A 150 -4.19 -7.17 9.74
CA ASP A 150 -3.42 -5.94 9.91
C ASP A 150 -1.95 -6.17 9.56
N VAL A 151 -1.28 -5.13 9.05
CA VAL A 151 0.15 -5.16 8.71
C VAL A 151 0.84 -3.95 9.33
N SER A 152 1.86 -4.23 10.14
CA SER A 152 2.79 -3.24 10.67
C SER A 152 4.12 -3.30 9.93
N TYR A 153 4.91 -2.23 10.02
CA TYR A 153 6.18 -2.09 9.30
C TYR A 153 7.28 -1.65 10.25
N GLU A 154 8.46 -2.25 10.12
CA GLU A 154 9.70 -1.79 10.74
C GLU A 154 10.80 -1.90 9.69
N GLU A 155 11.50 -0.80 9.42
CA GLU A 155 12.50 -0.69 8.35
C GLU A 155 12.01 -1.25 6.98
N ARG A 156 12.71 -2.25 6.42
CA ARG A 156 12.36 -2.95 5.17
C ARG A 156 11.56 -4.25 5.40
N ARG A 157 10.95 -4.42 6.57
CA ARG A 157 10.16 -5.62 6.92
C ARG A 157 8.71 -5.27 7.20
N ALA A 158 7.83 -6.19 6.80
CA ALA A 158 6.42 -6.18 7.15
C ALA A 158 6.16 -7.28 8.19
N PHE A 159 5.26 -6.97 9.13
CA PHE A 159 4.82 -7.85 10.21
C PHE A 159 3.31 -7.91 10.09
N ALA A 160 2.79 -9.01 9.54
CA ALA A 160 1.38 -9.18 9.29
C ALA A 160 0.77 -10.11 10.33
N SER A 161 -0.49 -9.86 10.66
CA SER A 161 -1.26 -10.72 11.55
C SER A 161 -2.66 -10.96 11.00
N MET A 162 -3.21 -12.11 11.36
CA MET A 162 -4.62 -12.45 11.15
C MET A 162 -5.20 -12.96 12.46
N VAL A 163 -6.35 -12.42 12.85
CA VAL A 163 -7.18 -12.96 13.93
C VAL A 163 -8.44 -13.52 13.30
N ILE A 164 -8.74 -14.80 13.54
CA ILE A 164 -9.99 -15.44 13.09
C ILE A 164 -10.86 -15.79 14.29
N GLN A 165 -12.13 -15.43 14.21
CA GLN A 165 -13.16 -15.75 15.19
C GLN A 165 -14.18 -16.72 14.55
N ASP A 166 -14.43 -17.87 15.20
CA ASP A 166 -15.59 -18.74 14.95
C ASP A 166 -16.35 -18.97 16.26
N GLY A 167 -17.50 -18.30 16.42
CA GLY A 167 -18.25 -18.32 17.68
C GLY A 167 -17.42 -17.77 18.85
N SER A 168 -17.12 -18.62 19.83
CA SER A 168 -16.30 -18.28 21.01
C SER A 168 -14.80 -18.57 20.85
N THR A 169 -14.41 -19.25 19.77
CA THR A 169 -13.02 -19.60 19.49
C THR A 169 -12.33 -18.46 18.75
N ILE A 170 -11.12 -18.12 19.19
CA ILE A 170 -10.29 -17.08 18.59
C ILE A 170 -8.90 -17.67 18.34
N GLU A 171 -8.45 -17.62 17.09
CA GLU A 171 -7.09 -18.02 16.71
C GLU A 171 -6.34 -16.83 16.11
N ALA A 172 -5.05 -16.75 16.38
CA ALA A 172 -4.18 -15.68 15.90
C ALA A 172 -2.94 -16.24 15.20
N TYR A 173 -2.67 -15.70 14.01
CA TYR A 173 -1.57 -16.10 13.13
C TYR A 173 -0.73 -14.87 12.81
N VAL A 174 0.60 -15.04 12.76
CA VAL A 174 1.53 -13.95 12.43
C VAL A 174 2.60 -14.42 11.47
N ILE A 175 3.03 -13.53 10.58
CA ILE A 175 4.19 -13.73 9.70
C ILE A 175 5.01 -12.45 9.63
N SER A 176 6.28 -12.59 9.26
CA SER A 176 7.10 -11.45 8.86
C SER A 176 7.88 -11.77 7.59
N ASP A 177 8.11 -10.75 6.76
CA ASP A 177 8.79 -10.89 5.47
C ASP A 177 9.36 -9.53 5.01
N GLY A 178 10.19 -9.54 3.97
CA GLY A 178 10.73 -8.32 3.35
C GLY A 178 9.68 -7.54 2.55
N ILE A 179 9.87 -6.23 2.41
CA ILE A 179 9.03 -5.34 1.60
C ILE A 179 9.61 -5.20 0.19
N ASN A 180 8.85 -5.60 -0.84
CA ASN A 180 9.19 -5.45 -2.26
C ASN A 180 8.46 -4.29 -2.95
N PHE A 181 7.54 -3.62 -2.25
CA PHE A 181 6.76 -2.50 -2.78
C PHE A 181 6.70 -1.33 -1.77
N PRO A 182 7.13 -0.10 -2.14
CA PRO A 182 7.04 1.07 -1.26
C PRO A 182 5.59 1.52 -1.05
N TYR A 183 5.34 2.34 -0.02
CA TYR A 183 4.03 2.96 0.12
C TYR A 183 3.78 3.97 -1.02
N ILE A 184 2.79 3.68 -1.87
CA ILE A 184 2.27 4.61 -2.88
C ILE A 184 0.75 4.73 -2.66
N PRO A 185 0.21 5.94 -2.44
CA PRO A 185 -1.23 6.13 -2.29
C PRO A 185 -2.00 5.56 -3.50
N GLY A 186 -3.00 4.73 -3.22
CA GLY A 186 -3.79 4.04 -4.25
C GLY A 186 -3.21 2.69 -4.72
N TYR A 187 -2.08 2.24 -4.15
CA TYR A 187 -1.44 0.97 -4.51
C TYR A 187 -1.18 0.05 -3.30
N LEU A 188 -1.84 0.32 -2.16
CA LEU A 188 -1.66 -0.44 -0.91
C LEU A 188 -1.84 -1.95 -1.11
N ALA A 189 -2.77 -2.36 -1.97
CA ALA A 189 -3.02 -3.76 -2.26
C ALA A 189 -1.80 -4.50 -2.82
N PHE A 190 -1.01 -3.85 -3.67
CA PHE A 190 0.24 -4.43 -4.22
C PHE A 190 1.35 -4.53 -3.17
N ARG A 191 1.23 -3.79 -2.06
CA ARG A 191 2.16 -3.87 -0.94
C ARG A 191 1.77 -4.95 0.07
N GLU A 192 0.48 -5.12 0.34
CA GLU A 192 -0.01 -5.88 1.50
C GLU A 192 -0.77 -7.16 1.18
N PHE A 193 -1.38 -7.30 0.00
CA PHE A 193 -2.26 -8.44 -0.27
C PHE A 193 -1.53 -9.79 -0.17
N ARG A 194 -0.26 -9.87 -0.56
CA ARG A 194 0.55 -11.10 -0.42
C ARG A 194 0.64 -11.59 1.03
N PHE A 195 0.60 -10.70 2.02
CA PHE A 195 0.60 -11.10 3.44
C PHE A 195 -0.76 -11.63 3.88
N ILE A 196 -1.84 -10.97 3.46
CA ILE A 196 -3.22 -11.46 3.67
C ILE A 196 -3.36 -12.85 3.07
N LYS A 197 -2.90 -13.05 1.83
CA LYS A 197 -2.95 -14.33 1.12
C LYS A 197 -2.19 -15.44 1.86
N LYS A 198 -0.99 -15.16 2.37
CA LYS A 198 -0.19 -16.12 3.16
C LYS A 198 -0.85 -16.52 4.48
N LEU A 199 -1.48 -15.55 5.16
CA LEU A 199 -2.16 -15.78 6.44
C LEU A 199 -3.56 -16.38 6.30
N TYR A 200 -4.19 -16.24 5.15
CA TYR A 200 -5.61 -16.55 4.95
C TYR A 200 -5.99 -17.96 5.45
N ARG A 201 -7.04 -17.99 6.25
CA ARG A 201 -7.82 -19.17 6.62
C ARG A 201 -9.27 -18.90 6.24
N LYS A 202 -10.00 -19.94 5.86
CA LYS A 202 -11.38 -19.80 5.38
C LYS A 202 -12.24 -19.12 6.46
N ALA A 203 -12.77 -17.94 6.13
CA ALA A 203 -13.74 -17.19 6.93
C ALA A 203 -14.86 -16.67 6.03
N ASP A 204 -16.02 -16.39 6.60
CA ASP A 204 -17.20 -15.87 5.88
C ASP A 204 -17.04 -14.38 5.57
N LEU A 205 -16.47 -13.62 6.53
CA LEU A 205 -16.19 -12.19 6.41
C LEU A 205 -14.71 -11.88 6.65
N LEU A 206 -14.14 -11.05 5.79
CA LEU A 206 -12.81 -10.46 5.97
C LEU A 206 -12.91 -9.01 6.43
N LEU A 207 -12.25 -8.67 7.54
CA LEU A 207 -12.05 -7.29 7.99
C LEU A 207 -10.62 -6.85 7.72
N ILE A 208 -10.44 -5.72 7.05
CA ILE A 208 -9.13 -5.22 6.64
C ILE A 208 -8.93 -3.81 7.19
N ASP A 209 -7.81 -3.51 7.87
CA ASP A 209 -7.42 -2.13 8.23
C ASP A 209 -6.98 -1.40 6.94
N GLY A 210 -7.94 -0.74 6.30
CA GLY A 210 -7.79 -0.19 4.96
C GLY A 210 -9.14 0.11 4.31
N ASN A 211 -9.11 0.56 3.05
CA ASN A 211 -10.32 0.86 2.30
C ASN A 211 -10.74 -0.32 1.40
N GLY A 212 -12.04 -0.45 1.16
CA GLY A 212 -12.63 -1.23 0.06
C GLY A 212 -12.84 -0.38 -1.18
N ILE A 213 -14.09 -0.22 -1.62
CA ILE A 213 -14.42 0.61 -2.79
C ILE A 213 -14.20 2.12 -2.55
N LEU A 214 -13.97 2.56 -1.30
CA LEU A 214 -13.49 3.92 -0.96
C LEU A 214 -12.04 4.11 -1.44
N HIS A 215 -11.87 4.12 -2.76
CA HIS A 215 -10.59 4.08 -3.44
C HIS A 215 -10.73 4.79 -4.81
N PRO A 216 -9.70 5.52 -5.29
CA PRO A 216 -9.78 6.25 -6.58
C PRO A 216 -10.18 5.41 -7.79
N ARG A 217 -9.96 4.09 -7.71
CA ARG A 217 -10.29 3.08 -8.71
C ARG A 217 -11.23 1.98 -8.17
N PHE A 218 -11.92 2.23 -7.06
CA PHE A 218 -12.84 1.29 -6.40
C PHE A 218 -12.23 -0.10 -6.09
N ALA A 219 -10.92 -0.17 -5.89
CA ALA A 219 -10.16 -1.41 -5.72
C ALA A 219 -9.13 -1.27 -4.59
N GLY A 220 -9.60 -0.80 -3.43
CA GLY A 220 -8.79 -0.77 -2.21
C GLY A 220 -8.41 -2.16 -1.73
N LEU A 221 -7.58 -2.25 -0.70
CA LEU A 221 -7.08 -3.53 -0.17
C LEU A 221 -8.21 -4.50 0.18
N ALA A 222 -9.31 -4.02 0.78
CA ALA A 222 -10.44 -4.90 1.12
C ALA A 222 -11.15 -5.42 -0.13
N THR A 223 -11.35 -4.59 -1.15
CA THR A 223 -11.94 -5.04 -2.42
C THR A 223 -11.03 -6.02 -3.15
N HIS A 224 -9.74 -5.73 -3.20
CA HIS A 224 -8.75 -6.60 -3.80
C HIS A 224 -8.73 -7.97 -3.12
N ALA A 225 -8.66 -8.00 -1.78
CA ALA A 225 -8.69 -9.23 -1.01
C ALA A 225 -10.00 -10.00 -1.18
N GLY A 226 -11.15 -9.32 -1.06
CA GLY A 226 -12.47 -9.95 -1.20
C GLY A 226 -12.72 -10.55 -2.58
N VAL A 227 -12.26 -9.88 -3.65
CA VAL A 227 -12.39 -10.37 -5.02
C VAL A 227 -11.47 -11.57 -5.25
N LEU A 228 -10.20 -11.51 -4.85
CA LEU A 228 -9.24 -12.58 -5.13
C LEU A 228 -9.42 -13.82 -4.23
N LEU A 229 -9.91 -13.63 -3.00
CA LEU A 229 -10.21 -14.73 -2.07
C LEU A 229 -11.66 -15.23 -2.20
N ASP A 230 -12.46 -14.58 -3.05
CA ASP A 230 -13.88 -14.89 -3.28
C ASP A 230 -14.70 -14.90 -1.97
N ARG A 231 -14.58 -13.82 -1.19
CA ARG A 231 -15.22 -13.70 0.14
C ARG A 231 -15.82 -12.32 0.37
N ALA A 232 -16.81 -12.28 1.27
CA ALA A 232 -17.31 -11.02 1.77
C ALA A 232 -16.19 -10.29 2.52
N SER A 233 -16.08 -8.98 2.31
CA SER A 233 -15.01 -8.20 2.94
C SER A 233 -15.44 -6.77 3.20
N ILE A 234 -14.95 -6.19 4.29
CA ILE A 234 -15.17 -4.80 4.68
C ILE A 234 -13.81 -4.16 4.97
N GLY A 235 -13.57 -2.99 4.39
CA GLY A 235 -12.45 -2.13 4.76
C GLY A 235 -12.86 -1.21 5.91
N VAL A 236 -12.06 -1.18 6.98
CA VAL A 236 -12.23 -0.27 8.12
C VAL A 236 -11.04 0.68 8.15
N ALA A 237 -11.26 1.95 7.80
CA ALA A 237 -10.22 2.97 7.71
C ALA A 237 -10.33 4.02 8.82
N LYS A 238 -9.19 4.55 9.25
CA LYS A 238 -9.11 5.60 10.29
C LYS A 238 -9.22 7.03 9.71
N HIS A 239 -8.94 7.21 8.41
CA HIS A 239 -8.89 8.52 7.77
C HIS A 239 -9.62 8.55 6.44
N LEU A 240 -10.28 9.68 6.17
CA LEU A 240 -10.94 9.93 4.90
C LEU A 240 -9.90 10.17 3.81
N THR A 241 -10.04 9.50 2.67
CA THR A 241 -9.25 9.77 1.46
C THR A 241 -9.90 10.92 0.66
N ARG A 242 -9.39 11.25 -0.53
CA ARG A 242 -10.00 12.28 -1.41
C ARG A 242 -11.43 11.89 -1.81
N SER A 243 -12.42 12.35 -1.04
CA SER A 243 -13.83 12.00 -1.14
C SER A 243 -14.68 13.11 -0.53
N THR A 244 -15.98 13.11 -0.83
CA THR A 244 -16.96 14.03 -0.23
C THR A 244 -17.81 13.27 0.78
N ARG A 245 -18.36 13.97 1.77
CA ARG A 245 -19.23 13.38 2.79
C ARG A 245 -20.52 14.18 2.89
N HIS A 246 -21.65 13.49 2.82
CA HIS A 246 -22.97 14.05 3.08
C HIS A 246 -23.60 13.26 4.22
N GLN A 247 -23.80 13.91 5.38
CA GLN A 247 -24.13 13.25 6.65
C GLN A 247 -23.06 12.22 7.02
N ASP A 248 -23.42 10.95 7.14
CA ASP A 248 -22.53 9.82 7.42
C ASP A 248 -22.06 9.11 6.14
N ILE A 249 -22.74 9.29 5.00
CA ILE A 249 -22.38 8.65 3.73
C ILE A 249 -21.20 9.36 3.06
N ILE A 250 -20.25 8.57 2.57
CA ILE A 250 -19.08 9.02 1.84
C ILE A 250 -19.24 8.72 0.35
N TYR A 251 -18.88 9.69 -0.48
CA TYR A 251 -19.02 9.63 -1.92
C TYR A 251 -17.68 9.81 -2.62
N MET A 252 -17.49 9.07 -3.71
CA MET A 252 -16.41 9.25 -4.68
C MET A 252 -16.99 9.13 -6.08
N GLN A 253 -16.72 10.12 -6.95
CA GLN A 253 -17.27 10.17 -8.31
C GLN A 253 -18.81 10.01 -8.30
N ASP A 254 -19.48 10.74 -7.40
CA ASP A 254 -20.93 10.72 -7.16
C ASP A 254 -21.54 9.36 -6.75
N ARG A 255 -20.71 8.33 -6.51
CA ARG A 255 -21.11 7.02 -6.02
C ARG A 255 -20.96 6.94 -4.50
N PRO A 256 -21.95 6.43 -3.74
CA PRO A 256 -21.76 6.02 -2.35
C PRO A 256 -20.70 4.92 -2.25
N VAL A 257 -19.69 5.12 -1.40
CA VAL A 257 -18.54 4.21 -1.27
C VAL A 257 -18.21 3.80 0.16
N GLY A 258 -18.93 4.34 1.14
CA GLY A 258 -18.73 3.99 2.53
C GLY A 258 -19.56 4.84 3.48
N VAL A 259 -19.45 4.53 4.77
CA VAL A 259 -20.12 5.24 5.86
C VAL A 259 -19.10 5.60 6.94
N MET A 260 -19.15 6.84 7.41
CA MET A 260 -18.43 7.27 8.60
C MET A 260 -19.26 6.93 9.84
N ILE A 261 -18.94 5.82 10.51
CA ILE A 261 -19.62 5.40 11.74
C ILE A 261 -19.29 6.35 12.90
N ARG A 262 -18.03 6.82 12.99
CA ARG A 262 -17.59 7.81 14.00
C ARG A 262 -16.30 8.52 13.56
N LYS A 263 -15.91 9.55 14.30
CA LYS A 263 -14.62 10.24 14.14
C LYS A 263 -13.50 9.20 14.26
N ASN A 264 -12.80 8.93 13.15
CA ASN A 264 -11.75 7.91 12.98
C ASN A 264 -12.22 6.46 12.73
N MET A 265 -13.45 6.26 12.24
CA MET A 265 -13.88 4.95 11.76
C MET A 265 -14.80 5.09 10.56
N ILE A 266 -14.26 4.72 9.41
CA ILE A 266 -14.95 4.70 8.13
C ILE A 266 -15.01 3.25 7.68
N VAL A 267 -16.20 2.80 7.30
CA VAL A 267 -16.42 1.47 6.76
C VAL A 267 -16.74 1.58 5.28
N SER A 268 -16.14 0.73 4.46
CA SER A 268 -16.39 0.67 3.02
C SER A 268 -16.47 -0.78 2.56
N PRO A 269 -17.39 -1.13 1.67
CA PRO A 269 -17.52 -2.50 1.21
C PRO A 269 -16.29 -2.92 0.42
N GLY A 270 -15.85 -4.14 0.64
CA GLY A 270 -14.77 -4.78 -0.11
C GLY A 270 -15.33 -5.59 -1.28
N ASN A 271 -16.05 -6.68 -1.00
CA ASN A 271 -16.72 -7.58 -1.95
C ASN A 271 -17.88 -8.30 -1.24
N PHE A 272 -18.88 -8.79 -1.98
CA PHE A 272 -20.09 -9.46 -1.49
C PHE A 272 -20.74 -8.78 -0.27
N ILE A 273 -20.72 -7.45 -0.28
CA ILE A 273 -21.39 -6.60 0.69
C ILE A 273 -21.51 -5.20 0.08
N ASP A 274 -22.62 -4.52 0.33
CA ASP A 274 -22.87 -3.15 -0.11
C ASP A 274 -22.51 -2.13 1.00
N VAL A 275 -22.71 -0.84 0.70
CA VAL A 275 -22.37 0.26 1.62
C VAL A 275 -23.16 0.18 2.92
N ASN A 276 -24.47 -0.10 2.84
CA ASN A 276 -25.34 -0.18 4.00
C ASN A 276 -25.07 -1.45 4.80
N GLY A 277 -24.94 -2.59 4.12
CA GLY A 277 -24.59 -3.87 4.72
C GLY A 277 -23.28 -3.84 5.47
N SER A 278 -22.28 -3.09 4.97
CA SER A 278 -21.01 -2.88 5.67
C SER A 278 -21.21 -2.14 7.01
N ALA A 279 -22.00 -1.07 7.00
CA ALA A 279 -22.32 -0.30 8.20
C ALA A 279 -23.17 -1.11 9.20
N ASP A 280 -24.21 -1.79 8.71
CA ASP A 280 -25.12 -2.60 9.52
C ASP A 280 -24.42 -3.79 10.15
N THR A 281 -23.48 -4.42 9.43
CA THR A 281 -22.63 -5.49 9.99
C THR A 281 -21.83 -4.97 11.17
N VAL A 282 -21.18 -3.81 11.02
CA VAL A 282 -20.38 -3.22 12.11
C VAL A 282 -21.25 -2.80 13.30
N ARG A 283 -22.43 -2.23 13.02
CA ARG A 283 -23.40 -1.86 14.04
C ARG A 283 -23.93 -3.06 14.81
N LYS A 284 -24.34 -4.13 14.10
CA LYS A 284 -24.90 -5.36 14.69
C LYS A 284 -23.85 -6.13 15.50
N MET A 285 -22.63 -6.29 14.97
CA MET A 285 -21.62 -7.16 15.57
C MET A 285 -20.78 -6.46 16.65
N TRP A 286 -20.54 -5.15 16.53
CA TRP A 286 -19.64 -4.42 17.44
C TRP A 286 -20.26 -3.16 18.04
N ASN A 287 -21.55 -2.90 17.84
CA ASN A 287 -22.29 -1.77 18.41
C ASN A 287 -21.62 -0.42 18.13
N ASP A 288 -21.28 -0.17 16.86
CA ASP A 288 -20.58 1.03 16.38
C ASP A 288 -19.20 1.27 17.03
N ARG A 289 -18.64 0.26 17.71
CA ARG A 289 -17.26 0.25 18.18
C ARG A 289 -16.33 -0.30 17.11
N TYR A 290 -15.06 0.06 17.23
CA TYR A 290 -14.03 -0.50 16.36
C TYR A 290 -13.99 -2.03 16.54
N PRO A 291 -14.05 -2.83 15.46
CA PRO A 291 -14.09 -4.27 15.55
C PRO A 291 -12.94 -4.81 16.37
N TRP A 292 -13.25 -5.51 17.46
CA TRP A 292 -12.22 -6.05 18.35
C TRP A 292 -11.27 -7.04 17.66
N PRO A 293 -11.68 -7.87 16.66
CA PRO A 293 -10.73 -8.75 15.97
C PRO A 293 -9.67 -7.96 15.22
N LEU A 294 -10.06 -6.83 14.61
CA LEU A 294 -9.15 -5.92 13.92
C LEU A 294 -8.25 -5.16 14.90
N LYS A 295 -8.77 -4.78 16.07
CA LYS A 295 -7.95 -4.20 17.15
C LYS A 295 -6.89 -5.19 17.62
N LEU A 296 -7.25 -6.46 17.81
CA LEU A 296 -6.31 -7.51 18.23
C LEU A 296 -5.26 -7.79 17.16
N ALA A 297 -5.66 -7.88 15.89
CA ALA A 297 -4.71 -7.99 14.77
C ALA A 297 -3.71 -6.82 14.78
N HIS A 298 -4.18 -5.59 14.95
CA HIS A 298 -3.30 -4.43 15.05
C HIS A 298 -2.31 -4.50 16.22
N GLN A 299 -2.75 -4.93 17.39
CA GLN A 299 -1.88 -5.13 18.56
C GLN A 299 -0.83 -6.22 18.30
N LEU A 300 -1.22 -7.29 17.61
CA LEU A 300 -0.33 -8.40 17.26
C LEU A 300 0.74 -8.01 16.25
N SER A 301 0.35 -7.35 15.16
CA SER A 301 1.28 -6.90 14.12
C SER A 301 2.32 -5.93 14.70
N THR A 302 1.87 -4.99 15.55
CA THR A 302 2.73 -3.99 16.20
C THR A 302 3.71 -4.67 17.16
N ARG A 303 3.22 -5.55 18.05
CA ARG A 303 4.08 -6.29 18.98
C ARG A 303 5.05 -7.22 18.24
N HIS A 304 4.61 -7.83 17.14
CA HIS A 304 5.47 -8.66 16.29
C HIS A 304 6.60 -7.82 15.68
N ALA A 305 6.32 -6.59 15.23
CA ALA A 305 7.32 -5.64 14.76
C ALA A 305 8.30 -5.20 15.87
N GLU A 306 7.79 -4.72 17.00
CA GLU A 306 8.59 -4.24 18.15
C GLU A 306 9.53 -5.31 18.72
N THR A 307 9.15 -6.59 18.60
CA THR A 307 9.96 -7.73 19.08
C THR A 307 10.87 -8.33 18.00
N GLY A 308 10.93 -7.73 16.80
CA GLY A 308 11.74 -8.21 15.67
C GLY A 308 11.27 -9.55 15.09
N GLY A 309 9.98 -9.87 15.25
CA GLY A 309 9.35 -11.08 14.73
C GLY A 309 9.25 -12.25 15.73
N ARG A 310 9.30 -11.99 17.04
CA ARG A 310 9.33 -13.05 18.09
C ARG A 310 7.96 -13.44 18.65
N VAL A 311 6.88 -12.79 18.23
CA VAL A 311 5.52 -13.22 18.59
C VAL A 311 5.21 -14.55 17.91
N SER A 312 4.71 -15.53 18.67
CA SER A 312 4.22 -16.81 18.16
C SER A 312 2.72 -16.80 17.93
N GLU A 313 2.24 -17.73 17.09
CA GLU A 313 0.81 -18.03 16.95
C GLU A 313 0.23 -18.49 18.29
N TYR A 314 -1.05 -18.21 18.53
CA TYR A 314 -1.75 -18.70 19.72
C TYR A 314 -3.24 -18.92 19.43
N SER A 315 -3.82 -19.89 20.14
CA SER A 315 -5.25 -20.07 20.26
C SER A 315 -5.70 -19.50 21.60
N ILE A 316 -6.70 -18.62 21.60
CA ILE A 316 -7.35 -18.14 22.82
C ILE A 316 -8.69 -18.85 22.92
N GLU A 317 -8.80 -19.75 23.90
CA GLU A 317 -10.09 -20.27 24.32
C GLU A 317 -10.73 -19.25 25.27
N SER A 318 -11.78 -18.57 24.76
CA SER A 318 -12.63 -17.56 25.42
C SER A 318 -12.25 -16.08 25.23
N ALA A 319 -13.18 -15.33 24.62
CA ALA A 319 -13.13 -13.88 24.43
C ALA A 319 -13.18 -13.06 25.74
N HIS A 320 -13.33 -13.71 26.90
CA HIS A 320 -13.50 -13.03 28.19
C HIS A 320 -12.23 -12.32 28.67
N GLU A 321 -11.06 -12.65 28.15
CA GLU A 321 -9.80 -11.98 28.52
C GLU A 321 -9.52 -10.66 27.76
N LEU A 322 -10.37 -10.27 26.80
CA LEU A 322 -10.12 -9.16 25.87
C LEU A 322 -11.06 -7.94 26.00
N HIS A 323 -11.93 -7.90 27.03
CA HIS A 323 -12.86 -6.79 27.31
C HIS A 323 -12.40 -5.91 28.46
#